data_AF-A0A1R1SEU6-F1
#
_entry.id   AF-A0A1R1SEU6-F1
#
_cell.length_a   1.000
_cell.length_b   1.000
_cell.length_c   1.000
_cell.angle_alpha   90.00
_cell.angle_beta   90.00
_cell.angle_gamma   90.00
#
_symmetry.space_group_name_H-M   'P 1'
#
loop_
_entity.id
_entity.type
_entity.pdbx_description
1 polymer ?
#
loop_
_entity_poly.entity_id
_entity_poly.type
_entity_poly.pdbx_seq_one_letter_code
_entity_poly.pdbx_strand_id
1 'polypeptide(L)'
;MARRLVDTQFPQWAELPLKLLDPAGSDHVIYRLGEDLSVRLPRHEGAIRQAAKESEWLPRLAPQLPLAIPVLVGVGEPDFDYPWPWAVSRWLDGEVATAEALAESSRAAVQLVKFLSALQGIVPEDFPVEDAREDLTGRPLADRDRATRAAIAEHDGMFDAAAGPWPRA
;
A
#
# COMPACT_ATOMS: atom_id res chain seq x y z
N MET A 1 -3.49 -12.16 18.32
CA MET A 1 -2.33 -11.27 18.16
C MET A 1 -2.76 -9.82 18.00
N ALA A 2 -3.33 -9.43 16.85
CA ALA A 2 -3.68 -8.03 16.54
C ALA A 2 -4.45 -7.28 17.64
N ARG A 3 -5.45 -7.90 18.27
CA ARG A 3 -6.18 -7.29 19.40
C ARG A 3 -5.27 -6.85 20.56
N ARG A 4 -4.34 -7.71 20.98
CA ARG A 4 -3.40 -7.40 22.09
C ARG A 4 -2.47 -6.24 21.75
N LEU A 5 -1.99 -6.20 20.49
CA LEU A 5 -1.17 -5.10 19.99
C LEU A 5 -1.93 -3.76 20.07
N VAL A 6 -3.18 -3.73 19.58
CA VAL A 6 -4.03 -2.53 19.64
C VAL A 6 -4.33 -2.13 21.10
N ASP A 7 -4.71 -3.08 21.95
CA ASP A 7 -5.06 -2.79 23.36
C ASP A 7 -3.89 -2.19 24.14
N THR A 8 -2.68 -2.67 23.86
CA THR A 8 -1.47 -2.28 24.60
C THR A 8 -0.93 -0.94 24.10
N GLN A 9 -0.88 -0.74 22.78
CA GLN A 9 -0.21 0.42 22.18
C GLN A 9 -1.18 1.57 21.82
N PHE A 10 -2.46 1.27 21.62
CA PHE A 10 -3.50 2.25 21.31
C PHE A 10 -4.75 2.04 22.19
N PRO A 11 -4.63 2.22 23.53
CA PRO A 11 -5.72 1.94 24.46
C PRO A 11 -6.99 2.75 24.19
N GLN A 12 -6.88 3.91 23.52
CA GLN A 12 -8.04 4.70 23.07
C GLN A 12 -8.95 3.96 22.08
N TRP A 13 -8.47 2.88 21.46
CA TRP A 13 -9.22 2.04 20.51
C TRP A 13 -9.42 0.60 21.04
N ALA A 14 -9.13 0.36 22.32
CA ALA A 14 -9.25 -0.96 22.94
C ALA A 14 -10.66 -1.56 22.78
N GLU A 15 -11.68 -0.72 22.98
CA GLU A 15 -13.10 -1.12 22.96
C GLU A 15 -13.70 -1.20 21.55
N LEU A 16 -12.98 -0.75 20.51
CA LEU A 16 -13.50 -0.78 19.14
C LEU A 16 -13.50 -2.21 18.58
N PRO A 17 -14.56 -2.64 17.86
CA PRO A 17 -14.60 -3.95 17.20
C PRO A 17 -13.42 -4.13 16.25
N LEU A 18 -12.75 -5.29 16.30
CA LEU A 18 -11.64 -5.62 15.40
C LEU A 18 -12.01 -6.83 14.55
N LYS A 19 -12.21 -6.62 13.25
CA LYS A 19 -12.65 -7.65 12.29
C LYS A 19 -11.59 -7.86 11.21
N LEU A 20 -11.21 -9.10 10.97
CA LEU A 20 -10.31 -9.44 9.86
C LEU A 20 -11.00 -9.12 8.51
N LEU A 21 -10.27 -8.47 7.61
CA LEU A 21 -10.68 -8.27 6.22
C LEU A 21 -10.06 -9.39 5.36
N ASP A 22 -10.91 -10.19 4.74
CA ASP A 22 -10.52 -11.35 3.92
C ASP A 22 -11.15 -11.22 2.50
N PRO A 23 -10.39 -11.44 1.41
CA PRO A 23 -9.00 -11.89 1.36
C PRO A 23 -7.98 -10.83 1.84
N ALA A 24 -6.98 -11.27 2.59
CA ALA A 24 -5.83 -10.43 2.96
C ALA A 24 -4.90 -10.17 1.76
N GLY A 25 -4.27 -9.00 1.72
CA GLY A 25 -3.25 -8.66 0.71
C GLY A 25 -1.98 -9.50 0.84
N SER A 26 -1.11 -9.45 -0.17
CA SER A 26 0.20 -10.14 -0.18
C SER A 26 1.10 -9.66 0.96
N ASP A 27 1.10 -8.35 1.20
CA ASP A 27 2.06 -7.69 2.09
C ASP A 27 1.53 -7.56 3.51
N HIS A 28 0.20 -7.42 3.65
CA HIS A 28 -0.44 -7.06 4.92
C HIS A 28 -1.64 -7.95 5.24
N VAL A 29 -1.74 -8.34 6.50
CA VAL A 29 -3.03 -8.72 7.10
C VAL A 29 -3.73 -7.44 7.51
N ILE A 30 -4.97 -7.25 7.05
CA ILE A 30 -5.74 -6.03 7.30
C ILE A 30 -6.92 -6.36 8.21
N TYR A 31 -7.11 -5.55 9.25
CA TYR A 31 -8.29 -5.62 10.10
C TYR A 31 -9.04 -4.29 10.02
N ARG A 32 -10.37 -4.34 9.96
CA ARG A 32 -11.24 -3.20 10.22
C ARG A 32 -11.33 -2.99 11.75
N LEU A 33 -11.03 -1.79 12.22
CA LEU A 33 -11.07 -1.38 13.62
C LEU A 33 -12.14 -0.31 13.80
N GLY A 34 -13.24 -0.65 14.46
CA GLY A 34 -14.44 0.18 14.49
C GLY A 34 -14.97 0.44 13.09
N GLU A 35 -15.54 1.63 12.90
CA GLU A 35 -16.05 2.06 11.59
C GLU A 35 -14.98 2.84 10.83
N ASP A 36 -14.12 3.61 11.49
CA ASP A 36 -13.29 4.59 10.77
C ASP A 36 -11.83 4.20 10.58
N LEU A 37 -11.38 3.03 11.04
CA LEU A 37 -9.96 2.69 11.08
C LEU A 37 -9.66 1.32 10.46
N SER A 38 -8.43 1.16 9.98
CA SER A 38 -7.84 -0.11 9.59
C SER A 38 -6.50 -0.33 10.28
N VAL A 39 -6.25 -1.56 10.70
CA VAL A 39 -4.95 -2.03 11.20
C VAL A 39 -4.29 -2.85 10.11
N ARG A 40 -3.06 -2.49 9.73
CA ARG A 40 -2.27 -3.17 8.70
C ARG A 40 -1.01 -3.76 9.33
N LEU A 41 -0.95 -5.09 9.37
CA LEU A 41 0.20 -5.84 9.89
C LEU A 41 0.99 -6.46 8.74
N PRO A 42 2.26 -6.08 8.51
CA PRO A 42 3.16 -6.78 7.60
C PRO A 42 3.14 -8.31 7.75
N ARG A 43 3.29 -9.01 6.62
CA ARG A 43 3.36 -10.48 6.52
C ARG A 43 4.77 -11.01 6.30
N HIS A 44 5.70 -10.16 5.87
CA HIS A 44 7.09 -10.51 5.59
C HIS A 44 8.01 -9.28 5.70
N GLU A 45 9.31 -9.53 5.76
CA GLU A 45 10.36 -8.51 5.92
C GLU A 45 10.30 -7.41 4.84
N GLY A 46 10.00 -7.76 3.59
CA GLY A 46 9.86 -6.79 2.50
C GLY A 46 8.78 -5.71 2.70
N ALA A 47 7.84 -5.90 3.62
CA ALA A 47 6.75 -4.94 3.87
C ALA A 47 7.02 -4.01 5.08
N ILE A 48 8.07 -4.25 5.88
CA ILE A 48 8.26 -3.56 7.18
C ILE A 48 8.52 -2.05 7.05
N ARG A 49 9.08 -1.61 5.92
CA ARG A 49 9.36 -0.18 5.67
C ARG A 49 8.13 0.61 5.23
N GLN A 50 7.02 -0.06 4.90
CA GLN A 50 5.83 0.62 4.37
C GLN A 50 5.21 1.57 5.39
N ALA A 51 5.10 1.19 6.67
CA ALA A 51 4.53 2.07 7.70
C ALA A 51 5.35 3.37 7.87
N ALA A 52 6.68 3.26 7.93
CA ALA A 52 7.56 4.43 8.03
C ALA A 52 7.47 5.33 6.79
N LYS A 53 7.52 4.72 5.59
CA LYS A 53 7.39 5.43 4.31
C LYS A 53 6.04 6.15 4.20
N GLU A 54 4.94 5.47 4.52
CA GLU A 54 3.60 6.04 4.48
C GLU A 54 3.45 7.19 5.49
N SER A 55 4.03 7.05 6.70
CA SER A 55 4.00 8.10 7.72
C SER A 55 4.74 9.37 7.29
N GLU A 56 5.80 9.22 6.49
CA GLU A 56 6.54 10.36 5.96
C GLU A 56 5.83 11.01 4.78
N TRP A 57 5.40 10.20 3.80
CA TRP A 57 4.99 10.71 2.49
C TRP A 57 3.51 11.07 2.40
N LEU A 58 2.60 10.32 3.04
CA LEU A 58 1.16 10.59 2.88
C LEU A 58 0.76 11.99 3.37
N PRO A 59 1.26 12.52 4.51
CA PRO A 59 0.93 13.88 4.93
C PRO A 59 1.41 14.96 3.95
N ARG A 60 2.50 14.70 3.23
CA ARG A 60 3.07 15.61 2.22
C ARG A 60 2.30 15.57 0.90
N LEU A 61 1.81 14.38 0.52
CA LEU A 61 1.05 14.14 -0.71
C LEU A 61 -0.42 14.58 -0.58
N ALA A 62 -1.06 14.34 0.57
CA ALA A 62 -2.50 14.54 0.74
C ALA A 62 -3.02 15.94 0.34
N PRO A 63 -2.34 17.06 0.66
CA PRO A 63 -2.82 18.39 0.28
C PRO A 63 -2.74 18.69 -1.23
N GLN A 64 -1.94 17.90 -1.97
CA GLN A 64 -1.63 18.13 -3.38
C GLN A 64 -2.45 17.24 -4.32
N LEU A 65 -3.15 16.24 -3.77
CA LEU A 65 -3.87 15.25 -4.56
C LEU A 65 -5.37 15.54 -4.64
N PRO A 66 -6.01 15.32 -5.80
CA PRO A 66 -7.42 15.63 -6.00
C PRO A 66 -8.37 14.56 -5.43
N LEU A 67 -7.84 13.46 -4.89
CA LEU A 67 -8.60 12.38 -4.26
C LEU A 67 -8.03 12.09 -2.87
N ALA A 68 -8.90 11.62 -1.98
CA ALA A 68 -8.50 11.16 -0.66
C ALA A 68 -7.52 9.99 -0.77
N ILE A 69 -6.46 10.04 0.02
CA ILE A 69 -5.47 8.97 0.19
C ILE A 69 -5.52 8.47 1.64
N PRO A 70 -4.92 7.30 1.95
CA PRO A 70 -4.85 6.82 3.33
C PRO A 70 -4.22 7.87 4.25
N VAL A 71 -4.72 7.94 5.48
CA VAL A 71 -4.18 8.82 6.53
C VAL A 71 -3.74 7.94 7.68
N LEU A 72 -2.43 7.84 7.91
CA LEU A 72 -1.91 7.15 9.10
C LEU A 72 -2.27 7.95 10.35
N VAL A 73 -2.81 7.24 11.34
CA VAL A 73 -3.19 7.81 12.64
C VAL A 73 -2.41 7.17 13.80
N GLY A 74 -1.65 6.12 13.52
CA GLY A 74 -0.73 5.50 14.48
C GLY A 74 0.24 4.56 13.79
N VAL A 75 1.46 4.47 14.32
CA VAL A 75 2.44 3.44 13.98
C VAL A 75 2.74 2.70 15.27
N GLY A 76 2.54 1.39 15.26
CA GLY A 76 2.82 0.52 16.38
C GLY A 76 4.18 -0.16 16.22
N GLU A 77 4.75 -0.52 17.37
CA GLU A 77 6.03 -1.19 17.50
C GLU A 77 5.86 -2.73 17.58
N PRO A 78 6.92 -3.51 17.30
CA PRO A 78 6.97 -4.94 17.57
C PRO A 78 6.64 -5.27 19.03
N ASP A 79 5.80 -6.27 19.29
CA ASP A 79 5.47 -6.77 20.62
C ASP A 79 4.77 -8.15 20.55
N PHE A 80 4.68 -8.87 21.66
CA PHE A 80 3.99 -10.16 21.79
C PHE A 80 4.39 -11.18 20.71
N ASP A 81 5.68 -11.33 20.43
CA ASP A 81 6.23 -12.19 19.37
C ASP A 81 5.90 -11.74 17.92
N TYR A 82 5.25 -10.59 17.74
CA TYR A 82 5.12 -9.96 16.44
C TYR A 82 6.34 -9.05 16.17
N PRO A 83 7.16 -9.34 15.15
CA PRO A 83 8.51 -8.76 15.06
C PRO A 83 8.58 -7.44 14.29
N TRP A 84 7.48 -6.95 13.72
CA TRP A 84 7.50 -5.86 12.74
C TRP A 84 6.73 -4.63 13.21
N PRO A 85 7.17 -3.42 12.84
CA PRO A 85 6.34 -2.23 12.93
C PRO A 85 5.06 -2.40 12.10
N TRP A 86 3.96 -1.82 12.57
CA TRP A 86 2.65 -1.93 11.93
C TRP A 86 1.92 -0.59 11.99
N ALA A 87 0.84 -0.44 11.24
CA ALA A 87 0.17 0.85 11.11
C ALA A 87 -1.33 0.77 11.39
N VAL A 88 -1.86 1.86 11.93
CA VAL A 88 -3.29 2.17 11.96
C VAL A 88 -3.52 3.36 11.05
N SER A 89 -4.44 3.22 10.10
CA SER A 89 -4.84 4.29 9.19
C SER A 89 -6.35 4.49 9.19
N ARG A 90 -6.79 5.67 8.79
CA ARG A 90 -8.22 5.91 8.51
C ARG A 90 -8.69 4.97 7.41
N TRP A 91 -9.89 4.46 7.60
CA TRP A 91 -10.62 3.76 6.57
C TRP A 91 -11.09 4.77 5.51
N LEU A 92 -10.95 4.39 4.24
CA LEU A 92 -11.53 5.15 3.13
C LEU A 92 -12.83 4.45 2.73
N ASP A 93 -13.95 5.09 3.04
CA ASP A 93 -15.25 4.56 2.63
C ASP A 93 -15.40 4.63 1.11
N GLY A 94 -15.88 3.53 0.55
CA GLY A 94 -16.04 3.35 -0.88
C GLY A 94 -16.06 1.87 -1.25
N GLU A 95 -16.23 1.64 -2.55
CA GLU A 95 -16.20 0.30 -3.14
C GLU A 95 -14.92 0.16 -3.96
N VAL A 96 -14.40 -1.07 -4.04
CA VAL A 96 -13.22 -1.36 -4.85
C VAL A 96 -13.55 -1.09 -6.31
N ALA A 97 -12.79 -0.18 -6.92
CA ALA A 97 -12.91 0.14 -8.33
C ALA A 97 -12.38 -1.02 -9.19
N THR A 98 -13.27 -1.82 -9.77
CA THR A 98 -12.88 -2.88 -10.73
C THR A 98 -12.91 -2.35 -12.17
N ALA A 99 -12.19 -3.02 -13.06
CA ALA A 99 -12.17 -2.65 -14.48
C ALA A 99 -13.57 -2.76 -15.10
N GLU A 100 -14.34 -3.76 -14.71
CA GLU A 100 -15.71 -4.00 -15.16
C GLU A 100 -16.65 -2.90 -14.67
N ALA A 101 -16.54 -2.50 -13.40
CA ALA A 101 -17.37 -1.45 -12.82
C ALA A 101 -17.10 -0.07 -13.42
N LEU A 102 -15.87 0.16 -13.91
CA LEU A 102 -15.43 1.45 -14.45
C LEU A 102 -15.37 1.51 -15.98
N ALA A 103 -15.62 0.41 -16.70
CA ALA A 103 -15.36 0.30 -18.15
C ALA A 103 -15.96 1.45 -18.98
N GLU A 104 -17.19 1.86 -18.67
CA GLU A 104 -17.94 2.90 -19.40
C GLU A 104 -17.91 4.28 -18.70
N SER A 105 -17.11 4.44 -17.64
CA SER A 105 -17.10 5.65 -16.83
C SER A 105 -16.03 6.65 -17.31
N SER A 106 -16.40 7.49 -18.27
CA SER A 106 -15.55 8.62 -18.71
C SER A 106 -15.18 9.56 -17.55
N ARG A 107 -16.09 9.72 -16.57
CA ARG A 107 -15.83 10.48 -15.35
C ARG A 107 -14.70 9.86 -14.53
N ALA A 108 -14.71 8.54 -14.31
CA ALA A 108 -13.65 7.87 -13.56
C ALA A 108 -12.30 7.98 -14.29
N ALA A 109 -12.29 7.84 -15.62
CA ALA A 109 -11.10 8.04 -16.43
C ALA A 109 -10.53 9.46 -16.25
N VAL A 110 -11.37 10.50 -16.31
CA VAL A 110 -10.94 11.89 -16.09
C VAL A 110 -10.41 12.11 -14.66
N GLN A 111 -11.05 11.53 -13.64
CA GLN A 111 -10.58 11.63 -12.25
C GLN A 111 -9.24 10.93 -12.04
N LEU A 112 -9.05 9.74 -12.64
CA LEU A 112 -7.79 9.01 -12.59
C LEU A 112 -6.66 9.79 -13.28
N VAL A 113 -6.90 10.36 -14.47
CA VAL A 113 -5.92 11.19 -15.16
C VAL A 113 -5.53 12.40 -14.30
N LYS A 114 -6.51 13.10 -13.72
CA LYS A 114 -6.22 14.23 -12.82
C LYS A 114 -5.37 13.81 -11.62
N PHE A 115 -5.68 12.67 -11.01
CA PHE A 115 -4.91 12.15 -9.89
C PHE A 115 -3.48 11.81 -10.28
N LEU A 116 -3.28 11.08 -11.39
CA LEU A 116 -1.95 10.70 -11.88
C LEU A 116 -1.13 11.91 -12.31
N SER A 117 -1.72 12.87 -13.01
CA SER A 117 -1.04 14.13 -13.37
C SER A 117 -0.63 14.93 -12.13
N ALA A 118 -1.49 15.01 -11.11
CA ALA A 118 -1.14 15.66 -9.86
C ALA A 118 0.01 14.92 -9.15
N LEU A 119 -0.09 13.60 -9.02
CA LEU A 119 0.95 12.79 -8.38
C LEU A 119 2.31 12.86 -9.08
N GLN A 120 2.32 12.80 -10.42
CA GLN A 120 3.55 12.89 -11.22
C GLN A 120 4.15 14.30 -11.25
N GLY A 121 3.33 15.34 -11.04
CA GLY A 121 3.78 16.72 -10.97
C GLY A 121 4.52 17.09 -9.67
N ILE A 122 4.48 16.22 -8.66
CA ILE A 122 5.16 16.43 -7.38
C ILE A 122 6.65 16.13 -7.58
N VAL A 123 7.48 17.18 -7.59
CA VAL A 123 8.93 17.05 -7.80
C VAL A 123 9.61 16.71 -6.48
N PRO A 124 10.54 15.74 -6.45
CA PRO A 124 11.28 15.38 -5.24
C PRO A 124 12.08 16.55 -4.64
N GLU A 125 12.38 17.62 -5.37
CA GLU A 125 13.11 18.79 -4.86
C GLU A 125 12.35 19.53 -3.75
N ASP A 126 11.02 19.39 -3.68
CA ASP A 126 10.20 19.85 -2.53
C ASP A 126 10.44 19.01 -1.25
N PHE A 127 11.21 17.91 -1.36
CA PHE A 127 11.45 16.93 -0.30
C PHE A 127 12.92 16.49 -0.29
N PRO A 128 13.77 16.97 0.64
CA PRO A 128 15.20 16.69 0.61
C PRO A 128 15.52 15.21 0.33
N VAL A 129 16.14 14.99 -0.83
CA VAL A 129 16.35 13.69 -1.51
C VAL A 129 17.44 12.84 -0.83
N GLU A 130 17.94 13.27 0.34
CA GLU A 130 18.99 12.57 1.08
C GLU A 130 18.59 11.13 1.44
N ASP A 131 17.29 10.84 1.43
CA ASP A 131 16.68 9.54 1.70
C ASP A 131 15.84 9.00 0.53
N ALA A 132 16.17 9.30 -0.73
CA ALA A 132 15.72 8.48 -1.87
C ALA A 132 16.41 7.10 -1.83
N ARG A 133 16.16 6.36 -0.75
CA ARG A 133 16.52 4.97 -0.56
C ARG A 133 15.89 4.16 -1.70
N GLU A 134 16.48 3.01 -1.99
CA GLU A 134 16.12 2.07 -3.08
C GLU A 134 14.60 1.77 -3.22
N ASP A 135 13.80 2.12 -2.23
CA ASP A 135 12.35 1.98 -2.11
C ASP A 135 11.52 3.05 -2.85
N LEU A 136 12.12 4.20 -3.20
CA LEU A 136 11.45 5.34 -3.85
C LEU A 136 11.79 5.43 -5.34
N THR A 137 13.02 5.13 -5.71
CA THR A 137 13.44 5.01 -7.11
C THR A 137 13.39 3.54 -7.49
N GLY A 138 12.40 3.12 -8.27
CA GLY A 138 12.41 1.78 -8.83
C GLY A 138 13.76 1.51 -9.51
N ARG A 139 14.47 0.47 -9.07
CA ARG A 139 15.68 0.00 -9.76
C ARG A 139 15.41 -0.11 -11.27
N PRO A 140 16.40 0.17 -12.14
CA PRO A 140 16.23 0.00 -13.57
C PRO A 140 15.58 -1.34 -13.90
N LEU A 141 14.60 -1.36 -14.81
CA LEU A 141 13.92 -2.62 -15.18
C LEU A 141 14.91 -3.70 -15.65
N ALA A 142 16.04 -3.29 -16.24
CA ALA A 142 17.14 -4.18 -16.61
C ALA A 142 17.69 -4.98 -15.42
N ASP A 143 17.73 -4.40 -14.22
CA ASP A 143 18.21 -5.06 -13.01
C ASP A 143 17.28 -6.19 -12.56
N ARG A 144 16.00 -6.13 -12.97
CA ARG A 144 14.99 -7.13 -12.64
C ARG A 144 14.86 -8.22 -13.71
N ASP A 145 15.31 -7.97 -14.95
CA ASP A 145 15.08 -8.84 -16.11
C ASP A 145 15.52 -10.30 -15.87
N ARG A 146 16.74 -10.51 -15.35
CA ARG A 146 17.27 -11.85 -15.10
C ARG A 146 16.44 -12.62 -14.07
N ALA A 147 16.14 -11.99 -12.94
CA ALA A 147 15.38 -12.62 -11.86
C ALA A 147 13.93 -12.91 -12.30
N THR A 148 13.31 -11.98 -13.02
CA THR A 148 11.96 -12.16 -13.58
C THR A 148 11.92 -13.33 -14.56
N ARG A 149 12.87 -13.43 -15.51
CA ARG A 149 12.92 -14.55 -16.45
C ARG A 149 13.14 -15.90 -15.74
N ALA A 150 13.98 -15.92 -14.72
CA ALA A 150 14.21 -17.13 -13.92
C ALA A 150 12.93 -17.59 -13.20
N ALA A 151 12.21 -16.65 -12.56
CA ALA A 151 10.94 -16.95 -11.90
C ALA A 151 9.85 -17.41 -12.89
N ILE A 152 9.78 -16.81 -14.08
CA ILE A 152 8.87 -17.25 -15.15
C ILE A 152 9.20 -18.68 -15.58
N ALA A 153 10.47 -19.01 -15.80
CA ALA A 153 10.88 -20.36 -16.19
C ALA A 153 10.63 -21.40 -15.08
N GLU A 154 10.78 -21.00 -13.81
CA GLU A 154 10.53 -21.86 -12.65
C GLU A 154 9.05 -22.20 -12.47
N HIS A 155 8.14 -21.32 -12.89
CA HIS A 155 6.69 -21.48 -12.76
C HIS A 155 5.99 -21.75 -14.11
N ASP A 156 6.75 -22.14 -15.13
CA ASP A 156 6.22 -22.48 -16.45
C ASP A 156 5.24 -23.66 -16.35
N GLY A 157 4.01 -23.45 -16.84
CA GLY A 157 2.91 -24.42 -16.72
C GLY A 157 2.06 -24.35 -15.44
N MET A 158 2.35 -23.46 -14.48
CA MET A 158 1.48 -23.23 -13.31
C MET A 158 0.43 -22.12 -13.53
N PHE A 159 0.65 -21.21 -14.47
CA PHE A 159 -0.28 -20.13 -14.82
C PHE A 159 -0.40 -20.04 -16.35
N ASP A 160 -1.62 -19.88 -16.87
CA ASP A 160 -1.87 -19.73 -18.30
C ASP A 160 -1.25 -18.41 -18.80
N ALA A 161 -0.17 -18.51 -19.58
CA ALA A 161 0.64 -17.38 -20.03
C ALA A 161 -0.01 -16.61 -21.20
N ALA A 162 -1.23 -16.09 -21.00
CA ALA A 162 -1.88 -15.16 -21.93
C ALA A 162 -1.70 -13.70 -21.49
N ALA A 163 -0.45 -13.29 -21.24
CA ALA A 163 -0.07 -11.88 -21.17
C ALA A 163 1.40 -11.75 -21.62
N GLY A 164 1.60 -11.62 -22.93
CA GLY A 164 2.90 -11.39 -23.52
C GLY A 164 3.53 -10.07 -23.02
N PRO A 165 4.87 -9.97 -22.97
CA PRO A 165 5.55 -8.77 -22.50
C PRO A 165 5.28 -7.57 -23.43
N TRP A 166 4.99 -6.41 -22.81
CA TRP A 166 4.82 -5.10 -23.45
C TRP A 166 5.87 -4.84 -24.55
N PRO A 167 5.47 -4.34 -25.75
CA PRO A 167 6.44 -3.87 -26.73
C PRO A 167 7.16 -2.62 -26.22
N ARG A 168 8.48 -2.60 -26.41
CA ARG A 168 9.35 -1.47 -26.09
C ARG A 168 9.00 -0.27 -26.97
N ALA A 169 8.85 0.90 -26.35
CA ALA A 169 9.00 2.21 -27.01
C ALA A 169 10.38 2.77 -26.66
#